data_AF-A0A0Q2Y975-F1
#
_entry.id   AF-A0A0Q2Y975-F1
#
_cell.length_a   1.000
_cell.length_b   1.000
_cell.length_c   1.000
_cell.angle_alpha   90.00
_cell.angle_beta   90.00
_cell.angle_gamma   90.00
#
_symmetry.space_group_name_H-M   'P 1'
#
loop_
_entity.id
_entity.type
_entity.pdbx_description
1 polymer ?
#
loop_
_entity_poly.entity_id
_entity_poly.type
_entity_poly.pdbx_seq_one_letter_code
_entity_poly.pdbx_strand_id
1 'polypeptide(L)'
;MIVSRFVARRRIAAGVRPGWFAAWGLVALDALMLLAALGLMFMPVMSLIYANQPPVTVTVGIFFILFFLPIQVVLILSSLWAAKSRYVDPDDKFTTL
;
A
#
# COMPACT_ATOMS: atom_id res chain seq x y z
N MET A 1 -1.66 -1.66 3.99
CA MET A 1 -3.04 -1.16 4.11
C MET A 1 -3.59 -1.22 5.52
N ILE A 2 -3.53 -2.36 6.20
CA ILE A 2 -4.12 -2.51 7.53
C ILE A 2 -3.28 -1.74 8.55
N VAL A 3 -1.96 -1.96 8.56
CA VAL A 3 -1.06 -1.37 9.57
C VAL A 3 -0.98 0.16 9.43
N SER A 4 -0.79 0.67 8.21
CA SER A 4 -0.80 2.12 7.94
C SER A 4 -2.11 2.80 8.35
N ARG A 5 -3.26 2.20 8.03
CA ARG A 5 -4.58 2.75 8.38
C ARG A 5 -4.81 2.77 9.89
N PHE A 6 -4.54 1.68 10.61
CA PHE A 6 -4.76 1.62 12.05
C PHE A 6 -3.84 2.58 12.82
N VAL A 7 -2.55 2.63 12.46
CA VAL A 7 -1.58 3.50 13.12
C VAL A 7 -1.82 4.97 12.78
N ALA A 8 -2.14 5.30 11.52
CA ALA A 8 -2.46 6.67 11.13
C ALA A 8 -3.72 7.19 11.86
N ARG A 9 -4.79 6.39 11.93
CA ARG A 9 -6.01 6.76 12.68
C ARG A 9 -5.74 7.01 14.15
N ARG A 10 -4.94 6.14 14.79
CA ARG A 10 -4.54 6.32 16.20
C ARG A 10 -3.73 7.59 16.41
N ARG A 11 -2.79 7.91 15.52
CA ARG A 11 -1.96 9.12 15.59
C ARG A 11 -2.79 10.39 15.42
N ILE A 12 -3.71 10.40 14.45
CA ILE A 12 -4.64 11.52 14.22
C ILE A 12 -5.54 11.73 15.44
N ALA A 13 -6.11 10.67 16.01
CA ALA A 13 -6.93 10.75 17.21
C ALA A 13 -6.14 11.24 18.45
N ALA A 14 -4.84 10.95 18.51
CA ALA A 14 -3.96 11.41 19.57
C ALA A 14 -3.34 12.81 19.31
N GLY A 15 -3.64 13.46 18.17
CA GLY A 15 -3.03 14.73 17.78
C GLY A 15 -1.51 14.66 17.51
N VAL A 16 -0.93 13.45 17.44
CA VAL A 16 0.52 13.27 17.30
C VAL A 16 0.92 13.32 15.84
N ARG A 17 1.79 14.27 15.48
CA ARG A 17 2.36 14.35 14.14
C ARG A 17 3.57 13.41 14.00
N PRO A 18 3.51 12.40 13.12
CA PRO A 18 4.66 11.55 12.86
C PRO A 18 5.71 12.28 12.02
N GLY A 19 6.98 12.06 12.34
CA GLY A 19 8.09 12.42 11.46
C GLY A 19 7.99 11.70 10.11
N TRP A 20 8.75 12.19 9.12
CA TRP A 20 8.71 11.67 7.75
C TRP A 20 8.92 10.14 7.69
N PHE A 21 9.99 9.64 8.34
CA PHE A 21 10.29 8.21 8.38
C PHE A 21 9.21 7.38 9.08
N ALA A 22 8.57 7.93 10.13
CA ALA A 22 7.52 7.22 10.86
C ALA A 22 6.22 7.08 10.07
N ALA A 23 5.96 7.97 9.10
CA ALA A 23 4.80 7.88 8.21
C ALA A 23 5.09 6.97 7.00
N TRP A 24 6.21 7.19 6.31
CA TRP A 24 6.58 6.42 5.13
C TRP A 24 7.09 5.01 5.43
N GLY A 25 7.66 4.78 6.63
CA GLY A 25 8.05 3.45 7.07
C GLY A 25 6.88 2.46 7.15
N LEU A 26 5.67 2.94 7.43
CA LEU A 26 4.46 2.11 7.39
C LEU A 26 4.09 1.71 5.96
N VAL A 27 4.31 2.61 4.99
CA VAL A 27 4.12 2.31 3.56
C VAL A 27 5.13 1.28 3.09
N ALA A 28 6.39 1.44 3.47
CA ALA A 28 7.45 0.48 3.15
C ALA A 28 7.17 -0.90 3.74
N LEU A 29 6.69 -0.96 4.98
CA LEU A 29 6.30 -2.21 5.64
C LEU A 29 5.13 -2.88 4.91
N ASP A 30 4.08 -2.12 4.57
CA ASP A 30 2.94 -2.63 3.81
C ASP A 30 3.38 -3.16 2.42
N ALA A 31 4.30 -2.46 1.75
CA ALA A 31 4.87 -2.88 0.48
C ALA A 31 5.66 -4.20 0.62
N LEU A 32 6.47 -4.33 1.67
CA LEU A 32 7.28 -5.52 1.92
C LEU A 32 6.40 -6.74 2.25
N MET A 33 5.36 -6.55 3.06
CA MET A 33 4.38 -7.61 3.32
C MET A 33 3.67 -8.07 2.05
N LEU A 34 3.27 -7.12 1.19
CA LEU A 34 2.65 -7.45 -0.08
C LEU A 34 3.61 -8.19 -1.01
N LEU A 35 4.86 -7.73 -1.12
CA LEU A 35 5.88 -8.37 -1.95
C LEU A 35 6.13 -9.81 -1.49
N ALA A 36 6.19 -10.05 -0.18
CA ALA A 36 6.32 -11.40 0.38
C ALA A 36 5.12 -12.28 -0.01
N ALA A 37 3.89 -11.77 0.13
CA ALA A 37 2.68 -12.51 -0.25
C ALA A 37 2.64 -12.84 -1.75
N LEU A 38 2.97 -11.87 -2.62
CA LEU A 38 3.02 -12.06 -4.06
C LEU A 38 4.16 -13.00 -4.47
N GLY A 39 5.31 -12.93 -3.80
CA GLY A 39 6.43 -13.86 -4.01
C GLY A 39 6.03 -15.31 -3.72
N LEU A 40 5.27 -15.56 -2.65
CA LEU A 40 4.73 -16.89 -2.34
C LEU A 40 3.71 -17.36 -3.39
N MET A 41 2.93 -16.45 -3.99
CA MET A 41 1.97 -16.78 -5.04
C MET A 41 2.61 -16.98 -6.43
N PHE A 42 3.81 -16.47 -6.66
CA PHE A 42 4.44 -16.48 -7.98
C PHE A 42 4.63 -17.89 -8.54
N MET A 43 5.23 -18.79 -7.76
CA MET A 43 5.44 -20.19 -8.15
C MET A 43 4.12 -20.90 -8.51
N PRO A 44 3.08 -20.91 -7.64
CA PRO A 44 1.79 -21.50 -7.98
C PRO A 44 1.16 -20.95 -9.27
N VAL A 45 1.19 -19.63 -9.46
CA VAL A 45 0.62 -18.99 -10.66
C VAL A 45 1.40 -19.40 -11.91
N MET A 46 2.74 -19.45 -11.83
CA MET A 46 3.57 -19.95 -12.93
C MET A 46 3.28 -21.40 -13.25
N SER A 47 3.18 -22.27 -12.25
CA SER A 47 2.83 -23.68 -12.45
C SER A 47 1.51 -23.85 -13.21
N LEU A 48 0.48 -23.05 -12.88
CA LEU A 48 -0.80 -23.08 -13.58
C LEU A 48 -0.70 -22.57 -15.02
N ILE A 49 0.05 -21.49 -15.27
CA ILE A 49 0.25 -20.95 -16.62
C ILE A 49 1.01 -21.96 -17.49
N TYR A 50 2.09 -22.57 -16.98
CA TYR A 50 2.84 -23.56 -17.73
C TYR A 50 2.06 -24.84 -18.00
N ALA A 51 1.22 -25.28 -17.05
CA ALA A 51 0.40 -26.48 -17.22
C ALA A 51 -0.71 -26.30 -18.25
N ASN A 52 -1.32 -25.11 -18.33
CA ASN A 52 -2.48 -24.86 -19.19
C ASN A 52 -2.11 -24.16 -20.52
N GLN A 53 -0.89 -23.65 -20.64
CA GLN A 53 -0.38 -22.93 -21.81
C GLN A 53 -1.40 -21.92 -22.39
N PRO A 54 -1.97 -21.01 -21.58
CA PRO A 54 -2.99 -20.10 -22.07
C PRO A 54 -2.39 -19.09 -23.08
N PRO A 55 -3.21 -18.48 -23.94
CA PRO A 55 -2.77 -17.44 -24.86
C PRO A 55 -2.09 -16.28 -24.10
N VAL A 56 -1.14 -15.62 -24.77
CA VAL A 56 -0.36 -14.51 -24.18
C VAL A 56 -1.26 -13.43 -23.57
N THR A 57 -2.36 -13.06 -24.23
CA THR A 57 -3.31 -12.07 -23.71
C THR A 57 -3.90 -12.47 -22.36
N VAL A 58 -4.20 -13.75 -22.17
CA VAL A 58 -4.74 -14.28 -20.91
C VAL A 58 -3.65 -14.29 -19.84
N THR A 59 -2.44 -14.73 -20.18
CA THR A 59 -1.28 -14.69 -19.27
C THR A 59 -1.00 -13.28 -18.76
N VAL A 60 -1.00 -12.28 -19.67
CA VAL A 60 -0.85 -10.87 -19.31
C VAL A 60 -1.99 -10.42 -18.39
N GLY A 61 -3.24 -10.79 -18.70
CA GLY A 61 -4.39 -10.49 -17.85
C GLY A 61 -4.27 -11.07 -16.44
N ILE A 62 -3.80 -12.31 -16.30
CA ILE A 62 -3.55 -12.96 -15.01
C ILE A 62 -2.54 -12.16 -14.19
N PHE A 63 -1.39 -11.79 -14.79
CA PHE A 63 -0.38 -11.00 -14.10
C PHE A 63 -0.88 -9.61 -13.71
N PHE A 64 -1.61 -8.96 -14.62
CA PHE A 64 -2.18 -7.65 -14.36
C PHE A 64 -3.14 -7.68 -13.15
N ILE A 65 -4.03 -8.67 -13.11
CA ILE A 65 -5.04 -8.78 -12.06
C ILE A 65 -4.42 -9.24 -10.73
N LEU A 66 -3.53 -10.23 -10.75
CA LEU A 66 -3.03 -10.85 -9.52
C LEU A 66 -1.84 -10.11 -8.90
N PHE A 67 -1.04 -9.39 -9.70
CA PHE A 67 0.17 -8.74 -9.21
C PHE A 67 0.08 -7.22 -9.34
N PHE A 68 -0.15 -6.73 -10.56
CA PHE A 68 -0.10 -5.28 -10.80
C PHE A 68 -1.18 -4.54 -10.01
N LEU A 69 -2.45 -4.94 -10.14
CA LEU A 69 -3.57 -4.24 -9.52
C LEU A 69 -3.48 -4.23 -7.98
N PRO A 70 -3.16 -5.34 -7.28
CA PRO A 70 -2.95 -5.33 -5.83
C PRO A 70 -1.81 -4.42 -5.39
N ILE A 71 -0.68 -4.41 -6.12
CA ILE A 71 0.44 -3.50 -5.84
C ILE A 71 -0.02 -2.05 -5.90
N GLN A 72 -0.72 -1.66 -6.97
CA GLN A 72 -1.21 -0.29 -7.11
C GLN A 72 -2.17 0.08 -5.98
N VAL A 73 -3.16 -0.77 -5.68
CA VAL A 73 -4.15 -0.51 -4.63
C VAL A 73 -3.49 -0.31 -3.26
N VAL A 74 -2.58 -1.20 -2.87
CA VAL A 74 -1.94 -1.14 -1.55
C VAL A 74 -1.02 0.08 -1.44
N LEU A 75 -0.20 0.35 -2.45
CA LEU A 75 0.75 1.48 -2.41
C LEU A 75 0.04 2.83 -2.43
N ILE A 76 -0.98 2.99 -3.27
CA ILE A 76 -1.78 4.23 -3.34
C ILE A 76 -2.44 4.50 -2.00
N LEU A 77 -3.16 3.51 -1.45
CA LEU A 77 -3.89 3.70 -0.19
C LEU A 77 -2.94 3.94 0.98
N SER A 78 -1.83 3.19 1.06
CA SER A 78 -0.85 3.37 2.13
C SER A 78 -0.19 4.76 2.05
N SER A 79 0.13 5.23 0.84
CA SER A 79 0.68 6.58 0.62
C SER A 79 -0.32 7.68 0.98
N LEU A 80 -1.60 7.50 0.66
CA LEU A 80 -2.65 8.44 1.03
C LEU A 80 -2.77 8.58 2.55
N TRP A 81 -2.69 7.49 3.30
CA TRP A 81 -2.71 7.54 4.77
C TRP A 81 -1.44 8.19 5.35
N ALA A 82 -0.28 7.93 4.76
CA ALA A 82 0.97 8.57 5.17
C ALA A 82 0.91 10.09 4.96
N ALA A 83 0.43 10.53 3.79
CA ALA A 83 0.21 11.94 3.48
C ALA A 83 -0.81 12.59 4.43
N LYS A 84 -1.98 11.96 4.60
CA LYS A 84 -3.04 12.45 5.49
C LYS A 84 -2.59 12.58 6.94
N SER A 85 -1.80 11.63 7.46
CA SER A 85 -1.29 11.68 8.83
C SER A 85 -0.34 12.85 9.11
N ARG A 86 0.19 13.49 8.06
CA ARG A 86 1.12 14.62 8.13
C ARG A 86 0.50 15.93 7.64
N TYR A 87 -0.74 15.91 7.16
CA TYR A 87 -1.41 17.11 6.66
C TYR A 87 -1.64 18.12 7.80
N VAL A 88 -1.50 19.41 7.48
CA VAL A 88 -1.71 20.54 8.38
C VAL A 88 -2.85 21.36 7.82
N ASP A 89 -3.90 21.57 8.60
CA ASP A 89 -4.98 22.46 8.17
C ASP A 89 -4.44 23.89 8.06
N PRO A 90 -4.59 24.57 6.92
CA PRO A 90 -4.12 25.95 6.75
C PRO A 90 -4.79 26.92 7.73
N ASP A 91 -6.04 26.66 8.12
CA ASP A 91 -6.84 27.53 8.99
C ASP A 91 -6.38 27.53 10.46
N ASP A 92 -5.69 26.46 10.89
CA ASP A 92 -5.11 26.32 12.24
C ASP A 92 -3.91 27.26 12.46
N LYS A 93 -3.40 27.89 11.40
CA LYS A 93 -2.31 28.89 11.48
C LYS A 93 -2.80 30.31 11.76
N PHE A 94 -4.09 30.59 11.55
CA PHE A 94 -4.64 31.95 11.62
C PHE A 94 -5.32 32.27 12.96
N THR A 95 -5.47 31.29 13.86
CA THR A 95 -6.03 31.46 15.22
C THR A 95 -4.97 31.67 16.30
N THR A 96 -3.68 31.61 15.94
CA THR A 96 -2.54 31.78 16.85
C THR A 96 -1.73 33.07 16.62
N LEU A 97 -2.27 34.04 15.87
CA LEU A 97 -1.74 35.41 15.74
C LEU A 97 -2.64 36.38 16.50
#